data_AF-A0A2T2UX52-F1
#
_entry.id   AF-A0A2T2UX52-F1
#
_cell.length_a   1.000
_cell.length_b   1.000
_cell.length_c   1.000
_cell.angle_alpha   90.00
_cell.angle_beta   90.00
_cell.angle_gamma   90.00
#
_symmetry.space_group_name_H-M   'P 1'
#
loop_
_entity.id
_entity.type
_entity.pdbx_description
1 polymer ?
#
loop_
_entity_poly.entity_id
_entity_poly.type
_entity_poly.pdbx_seq_one_letter_code
_entity_poly.pdbx_strand_id
1 'polypeptide(L)'
;MSDTELAVGESMITSDRGDALTIETTRTEEHLFTTTYTDAETGELRLALQVDITTGATALDPRHIDADFWTLVQDDTEHPVSDLKHVLRRVPDPSIEVKPDEREIHIYEDE
;
A
#
# COMPACT_ATOMS: atom_id res chain seq x y z
N MET A 1 -7.39 16.85 14.58
CA MET A 1 -6.69 15.58 14.30
C MET A 1 -5.24 15.86 14.62
N SER A 2 -4.62 15.08 15.49
CA SER A 2 -3.22 15.32 15.83
C SER A 2 -2.39 14.90 14.60
N ASP A 3 -1.82 15.88 13.89
CA ASP A 3 -0.72 15.64 12.95
C ASP A 3 0.43 15.04 13.76
N THR A 4 0.48 13.71 13.83
CA THR A 4 1.66 13.02 14.36
C THR A 4 2.74 13.15 13.30
N GLU A 5 3.53 14.22 13.38
CA GLU A 5 4.73 14.40 12.58
C GLU A 5 5.75 13.32 12.98
N LEU A 6 5.84 12.24 12.20
CA LEU A 6 6.87 11.20 12.37
C LEU A 6 8.24 11.78 12.04
N ALA A 7 9.24 11.56 12.90
CA ALA A 7 10.64 11.84 12.54
C ALA A 7 11.17 10.76 11.57
N VAL A 8 12.24 11.08 10.84
CA VAL A 8 12.89 10.08 9.97
C VAL A 8 13.38 8.91 10.81
N GLY A 9 12.99 7.70 10.42
CA GLY A 9 13.24 6.44 11.14
C GLY A 9 12.18 6.07 12.17
N GLU A 10 11.18 6.92 12.42
CA GLU A 10 10.05 6.58 13.29
C GLU A 10 8.92 5.91 12.52
N SER A 11 8.23 5.01 13.23
CA SER A 11 7.07 4.27 12.73
C SER A 11 5.82 4.59 13.54
N MET A 12 4.69 4.66 12.84
CA MET A 12 3.36 4.61 13.43
C MET A 12 2.73 3.26 13.07
N ILE A 13 2.27 2.52 14.08
CA ILE A 13 1.57 1.25 13.89
C ILE A 13 0.06 1.50 14.09
N THR A 14 -0.73 1.04 13.14
CA THR A 14 -2.20 1.02 13.19
C THR A 14 -2.65 -0.44 13.07
N SER A 15 -3.27 -0.94 14.13
CA SER A 15 -3.85 -2.28 14.18
C SER A 15 -4.85 -2.34 15.33
N ASP A 16 -6.09 -2.72 15.05
CA ASP A 16 -7.11 -2.99 16.06
C ASP A 16 -7.22 -4.49 16.39
N ARG A 17 -7.80 -4.79 17.55
CA ARG A 17 -7.97 -6.17 18.01
C ARG A 17 -9.02 -6.88 17.15
N GLY A 18 -8.56 -7.75 16.26
CA GLY A 18 -9.41 -8.51 15.34
C GLY A 18 -9.07 -8.27 13.87
N ASP A 19 -8.20 -7.31 13.59
CA ASP A 19 -7.75 -7.02 12.24
C ASP A 19 -6.85 -8.14 11.71
N ALA A 20 -7.01 -8.45 10.43
CA ALA A 20 -6.17 -9.44 9.76
C ALA A 20 -4.74 -8.91 9.51
N LEU A 21 -4.55 -7.59 9.49
CA LEU A 21 -3.30 -6.94 9.12
C LEU A 21 -2.87 -5.95 10.21
N THR A 22 -1.58 -5.99 10.54
CA THR A 22 -0.87 -4.91 11.20
C THR A 22 -0.33 -3.96 10.14
N ILE A 23 -0.70 -2.68 10.22
CA ILE A 23 -0.26 -1.66 9.28
C ILE A 23 0.80 -0.81 9.98
N GLU A 24 2.02 -0.78 9.45
CA GLU A 24 3.10 0.05 9.97
C GLU A 24 3.51 1.07 8.93
N THR A 25 3.47 2.36 9.26
CA THR A 25 3.96 3.44 8.41
C THR A 25 5.22 4.04 9.01
N THR A 26 6.33 3.89 8.31
CA THR A 26 7.65 4.42 8.69
C THR A 26 8.01 5.61 7.81
N ARG A 27 8.45 6.72 8.40
CA ARG A 27 9.07 7.80 7.62
C ARG A 27 10.51 7.43 7.30
N THR A 28 10.76 6.89 6.12
CA THR A 28 12.08 6.38 5.73
C THR A 28 13.04 7.49 5.32
N GLU A 29 12.52 8.57 4.71
CA GLU A 29 13.27 9.78 4.39
C GLU A 29 12.41 11.02 4.65
N GLU A 30 12.97 12.22 4.46
CA GLU A 30 12.25 13.48 4.74
C GLU A 30 10.88 13.56 4.04
N HIS A 31 10.79 13.01 2.82
CA HIS A 31 9.58 13.03 2.00
C HIS A 31 9.03 11.65 1.67
N LEU A 32 9.69 10.58 2.14
CA LEU A 32 9.32 9.21 1.82
C LEU A 32 8.77 8.51 3.05
N PHE A 33 7.59 7.93 2.88
CA PHE A 33 6.95 7.06 3.85
C PHE A 33 6.82 5.67 3.24
N THR A 34 7.15 4.65 4.02
CA THR A 34 6.90 3.26 3.66
C THR A 34 5.82 2.72 4.57
N THR A 35 4.74 2.22 3.98
CA THR A 35 3.68 1.51 4.69
C THR A 35 3.77 0.03 4.40
N THR A 36 3.86 -0.79 5.44
CA THR A 36 3.84 -2.25 5.35
C THR A 36 2.52 -2.78 5.89
N TYR A 37 2.03 -3.85 5.26
CA TYR A 37 0.85 -4.59 5.67
C TYR A 37 1.30 -6.00 5.99
N THR A 38 1.29 -6.32 7.28
CA THR A 38 1.80 -7.60 7.79
C THR A 38 0.65 -8.39 8.38
N ASP A 39 0.53 -9.65 8.02
CA ASP A 39 -0.44 -10.58 8.60
C ASP A 39 -0.28 -10.62 10.13
N ALA A 40 -1.35 -10.27 10.85
CA ALA A 40 -1.29 -10.07 12.31
C ALA A 40 -1.07 -11.38 13.08
N GLU A 41 -1.44 -12.53 12.50
CA GLU A 41 -1.30 -13.84 13.14
C GLU A 41 0.05 -14.49 12.84
N THR A 42 0.49 -14.42 11.59
CA THR A 42 1.67 -15.14 11.09
C THR A 42 2.93 -14.27 11.02
N GLY A 43 2.78 -12.95 10.99
CA GLY A 43 3.89 -12.01 10.77
C GLY A 43 4.37 -11.97 9.32
N GLU A 44 3.61 -12.54 8.38
CA GLU A 44 3.95 -12.54 6.95
C GLU A 44 3.72 -11.16 6.32
N LEU A 45 4.74 -10.61 5.66
CA LEU A 45 4.62 -9.34 4.94
C LEU A 45 3.78 -9.55 3.67
N ARG A 46 2.57 -8.98 3.64
CA ARG A 46 1.62 -9.11 2.51
C ARG A 46 1.80 -7.99 1.48
N LEU A 47 2.13 -6.78 1.92
CA LEU A 47 2.32 -5.64 1.03
C LEU A 47 3.35 -4.64 1.59
N ALA A 48 4.15 -4.05 0.71
CA ALA A 48 4.91 -2.82 0.99
C ALA A 48 4.60 -1.73 -0.06
N LEU A 49 4.22 -0.56 0.42
CA LEU A 49 3.90 0.64 -0.36
C LEU A 49 4.84 1.76 0.06
N GLN A 50 5.33 2.53 -0.90
CA GLN A 50 6.06 3.78 -0.66
C GLN A 50 5.26 4.97 -1.16
N VAL A 51 5.22 6.04 -0.38
CA VAL A 51 4.56 7.31 -0.71
C VAL A 51 5.59 8.43 -0.66
N ASP A 52 5.69 9.19 -1.75
CA ASP A 52 6.44 10.45 -1.80
C ASP A 52 5.48 11.63 -1.62
N ILE A 53 5.55 12.29 -0.46
CA ILE A 53 4.62 13.38 -0.13
C ILE A 53 4.90 14.69 -0.90
N THR A 54 6.04 14.81 -1.59
CA THR A 54 6.32 16.00 -2.41
C THR A 54 5.63 15.93 -3.77
N THR A 55 5.45 14.73 -4.28
CA THR A 55 4.82 14.48 -5.59
C THR A 55 3.41 13.91 -5.45
N GLY A 56 3.07 13.33 -4.30
CA GLY A 56 1.88 12.51 -4.13
C GLY A 56 2.03 11.09 -4.70
N ALA A 57 3.17 10.78 -5.32
CA ALA A 57 3.36 9.52 -6.02
C ALA A 57 3.43 8.34 -5.07
N THR A 58 2.74 7.27 -5.45
CA THR A 58 2.71 5.99 -4.75
C THR A 58 3.40 4.90 -5.56
N ALA A 59 4.21 4.08 -4.91
CA ALA A 59 4.90 2.96 -5.54
C ALA A 59 4.73 1.68 -4.73
N LEU A 60 4.28 0.61 -5.40
CA LEU A 60 4.25 -0.73 -4.82
C LEU A 60 5.61 -1.41 -5.04
N ASP A 61 6.17 -2.06 -4.01
CA ASP A 61 7.36 -2.91 -4.21
C ASP A 61 6.93 -4.30 -4.71
N PRO A 62 7.13 -4.64 -6.00
CA PRO A 62 6.66 -5.91 -6.57
C PRO A 62 7.31 -7.15 -5.96
N ARG A 63 8.38 -7.01 -5.16
CA ARG A 63 9.00 -8.12 -4.42
C ARG A 63 8.26 -8.46 -3.12
N HIS A 64 7.42 -7.55 -2.66
CA HIS A 64 6.70 -7.63 -1.39
C HIS A 64 5.21 -7.46 -1.60
N ILE A 65 4.66 -8.02 -2.68
CA ILE A 65 3.20 -8.11 -2.90
C ILE A 65 2.84 -9.58 -2.91
N ASP A 66 2.03 -9.99 -1.95
CA ASP A 66 1.46 -11.31 -1.91
C ASP A 66 0.30 -11.40 -2.92
N ALA A 67 0.57 -12.03 -4.06
CA ALA A 67 -0.39 -12.16 -5.15
C ALA A 67 -1.56 -13.10 -4.85
N ASP A 68 -1.43 -13.97 -3.85
CA ASP A 68 -2.50 -14.86 -3.42
C ASP A 68 -3.40 -14.21 -2.35
N PHE A 69 -2.92 -13.15 -1.72
CA PHE A 69 -3.66 -12.40 -0.69
C PHE A 69 -4.43 -11.22 -1.26
N TRP A 70 -3.83 -10.46 -2.19
CA TRP A 70 -4.41 -9.23 -2.73
C TRP A 70 -5.11 -9.43 -4.07
N THR A 71 -6.15 -8.61 -4.30
CA THR A 71 -6.81 -8.44 -5.60
C THR A 71 -6.54 -7.03 -6.11
N LEU A 72 -6.23 -6.87 -7.41
CA LEU A 72 -6.14 -5.54 -8.02
C LEU A 72 -7.52 -5.11 -8.50
N VAL A 73 -7.85 -3.84 -8.36
CA VAL A 73 -9.08 -3.25 -8.89
C VAL A 73 -8.72 -2.05 -9.76
N GLN A 74 -9.14 -2.06 -11.02
CA GLN A 74 -8.98 -0.95 -11.96
C GLN A 74 -10.35 -0.69 -12.62
N ASP A 75 -10.89 0.52 -12.55
CA ASP A 75 -12.19 0.88 -13.14
C ASP A 75 -13.31 -0.12 -12.79
N ASP A 76 -13.46 -0.43 -11.49
CA ASP A 76 -14.40 -1.43 -10.95
C ASP A 76 -14.20 -2.85 -11.51
N THR A 77 -13.08 -3.11 -12.19
CA THR A 77 -12.72 -4.43 -12.73
C THR A 77 -11.63 -5.07 -11.90
N GLU A 78 -11.92 -6.26 -11.39
CA GLU A 78 -10.95 -7.07 -10.65
C GLU A 78 -9.93 -7.73 -11.59
N HIS A 79 -8.67 -7.69 -11.17
CA HIS A 79 -7.54 -8.34 -11.83
C HIS A 79 -6.70 -9.11 -10.81
N PRO A 80 -6.13 -10.27 -11.18
CA PRO A 80 -5.14 -10.91 -10.34
C PRO A 80 -3.88 -10.03 -10.24
N VAL A 81 -3.19 -10.06 -9.10
CA VAL A 81 -1.95 -9.29 -8.90
C VAL A 81 -0.84 -9.65 -9.90
N SER A 82 -0.86 -10.86 -10.45
CA SER A 82 0.03 -11.25 -11.55
C SER A 82 -0.07 -10.33 -12.78
N ASP A 83 -1.20 -9.62 -12.95
CA ASP A 83 -1.42 -8.65 -14.01
C ASP A 83 -1.00 -7.22 -13.67
N LEU A 84 -0.40 -6.96 -12.48
CA LEU A 84 -0.04 -5.61 -12.02
C LEU A 84 0.72 -4.79 -13.07
N LYS A 85 1.74 -5.38 -13.69
CA LYS A 85 2.54 -4.69 -14.72
C LYS A 85 1.71 -4.30 -15.94
N HIS A 86 0.68 -5.07 -16.25
CA HIS A 86 -0.21 -4.82 -17.38
C HIS A 86 -1.24 -3.73 -17.04
N VAL A 87 -1.79 -3.76 -15.82
CA VAL A 87 -2.68 -2.71 -15.30
C VAL A 87 -1.96 -1.36 -15.24
N LEU A 88 -0.79 -1.29 -14.59
CA LEU A 88 -0.01 -0.05 -14.46
C LEU A 88 0.49 0.52 -15.79
N ARG A 89 0.59 -0.29 -16.86
CA ARG A 89 0.96 0.21 -18.20
C ARG A 89 -0.17 0.91 -18.92
N ARG A 90 -1.42 0.65 -18.52
CA ARG A 90 -2.62 1.23 -19.14
C ARG A 90 -2.98 2.57 -18.54
N VAL A 91 -2.54 2.81 -17.30
CA VAL A 91 -2.79 4.03 -16.55
C VAL A 91 -1.53 4.90 -16.55
N PRO A 92 -1.51 6.02 -17.29
CA PRO A 92 -0.45 7.00 -17.15
C PRO A 92 -0.59 7.68 -15.79
N ASP A 93 0.48 7.69 -15.00
CA ASP A 93 0.53 8.27 -13.65
C ASP A 93 -0.53 7.68 -12.69
N PRO A 94 -0.39 6.41 -12.26
CA PRO A 94 -1.40 5.75 -11.45
C PRO A 94 -1.36 6.23 -9.99
N SER A 95 -2.52 6.60 -9.45
CA SER A 95 -2.74 6.72 -8.01
C SER A 95 -3.12 5.36 -7.44
N ILE A 96 -2.61 5.02 -6.25
CA ILE A 96 -2.80 3.71 -5.62
C ILE A 96 -3.46 3.87 -4.26
N GLU A 97 -4.57 3.17 -4.04
CA GLU A 97 -5.25 3.06 -2.74
C GLU A 97 -5.28 1.59 -2.30
N VAL A 98 -4.96 1.34 -1.04
CA VAL A 98 -5.03 -0.01 -0.46
C VAL A 98 -6.22 -0.08 0.48
N LYS A 99 -7.08 -1.07 0.30
CA LYS A 99 -8.24 -1.37 1.15
C LYS A 99 -8.01 -2.68 1.89
N PRO A 100 -7.47 -2.64 3.13
CA PRO A 100 -7.00 -3.82 3.84
C PRO A 100 -8.12 -4.80 4.19
N ASP A 101 -9.29 -4.29 4.54
CA ASP A 101 -10.46 -5.09 4.94
C ASP A 101 -11.01 -5.94 3.78
N GLU A 102 -10.98 -5.37 2.58
CA GLU A 102 -11.44 -6.01 1.33
C GLU A 102 -10.34 -6.82 0.66
N ARG A 103 -9.08 -6.61 1.07
CA ARG A 103 -7.87 -7.17 0.45
C ARG A 103 -7.71 -6.73 -1.00
N GLU A 104 -7.96 -5.45 -1.24
CA GLU A 104 -7.94 -4.86 -2.57
C GLU A 104 -6.86 -3.77 -2.68
N ILE A 105 -6.25 -3.70 -3.85
CA ILE A 105 -5.36 -2.62 -4.28
C ILE A 105 -6.03 -1.95 -5.47
N HIS A 106 -6.55 -0.75 -5.24
CA HIS A 106 -7.22 0.05 -6.25
C HIS A 106 -6.19 0.90 -6.99
N ILE A 107 -6.29 0.91 -8.32
CA ILE A 107 -5.42 1.66 -9.22
C ILE A 107 -6.31 2.61 -10.03
N TYR A 108 -6.04 3.90 -9.88
CA TYR A 108 -6.78 4.98 -10.53
C TYR A 108 -5.86 5.75 -11.49
N GLU A 109 -6.43 6.39 -12.51
CA GLU A 109 -5.73 7.44 -13.25
C GLU A 109 -5.77 8.74 -12.40
N ASP A 110 -4.62 9.40 -12.20
CA ASP A 110 -4.59 10.73 -11.57
C ASP A 110 -5.22 11.78 -12.53
N GLU A 111 -5.98 12.75 -12.00
CA GLU A 111 -6.71 13.76 -12.80
C GLU A 111 -5.84 14.94 -13.31
#